data_AF-A0A5C8V9A8-F1
#
_entry.id   AF-A0A5C8V9A8-F1
#
_cell.length_a   1.000
_cell.length_b   1.000
_cell.length_c   1.000
_cell.angle_alpha   90.00
_cell.angle_beta   90.00
_cell.angle_gamma   90.00
#
_symmetry.space_group_name_H-M   'P 1'
#
loop_
_entity.id
_entity.type
_entity.pdbx_description
1 polymer ?
#
loop_
_entity_poly.entity_id
_entity_poly.type
_entity_poly.pdbx_seq_one_letter_code
_entity_poly.pdbx_strand_id
1 'polypeptide(L)'
;MKNQKIKAQSSEELKQSIKTIKAIVGMLIGTSVLLLGTVLYLFFVKKDSSMLPLLFVLIGSMAIVAINLRQAKRMKAELDFRQKK
;
A
#
# COMPACT_ATOMS: atom_id res chain seq x y z
N MET A 1 15.40 -11.62 -9.48
CA MET A 1 14.57 -11.01 -10.54
C MET A 1 14.03 -9.60 -10.22
N LYS A 2 13.38 -9.30 -9.08
CA LYS A 2 12.78 -7.96 -8.82
C LYS A 2 13.78 -6.78 -8.88
N ASN A 3 14.99 -6.93 -8.34
CA ASN A 3 16.00 -5.86 -8.38
C ASN A 3 16.56 -5.61 -9.79
N GLN A 4 16.57 -6.61 -10.67
CA GLN A 4 17.00 -6.43 -12.06
C GLN A 4 15.97 -5.60 -12.85
N LYS A 5 14.66 -5.82 -12.60
CA LYS A 5 13.61 -4.96 -13.17
C LYS A 5 13.74 -3.51 -12.72
N ILE A 6 13.97 -3.27 -11.41
CA ILE A 6 14.17 -1.91 -10.87
C ILE A 6 15.39 -1.24 -11.52
N LYS A 7 16.49 -1.98 -11.71
CA LYS A 7 17.71 -1.44 -12.34
C LYS A 7 17.54 -1.14 -13.83
N ALA A 8 16.67 -1.86 -14.53
CA ALA A 8 16.40 -1.65 -15.95
C ALA A 8 15.52 -0.41 -16.22
N GLN A 9 14.82 0.11 -15.21
CA GLN A 9 13.96 1.30 -15.36
C GLN A 9 14.78 2.59 -15.45
N SER A 10 14.24 3.58 -16.16
CA SER A 10 14.79 4.94 -16.16
C SER A 10 14.52 5.65 -14.83
N SER A 11 15.29 6.70 -14.51
CA SER A 11 15.08 7.49 -13.28
C SER A 11 13.69 8.13 -13.23
N GLU A 12 13.13 8.51 -14.38
CA GLU A 12 11.77 9.05 -14.48
C GLU A 12 10.71 7.99 -14.20
N GLU A 13 10.86 6.80 -14.79
CA GLU A 13 9.97 5.65 -14.56
C GLU A 13 9.99 5.23 -13.09
N LEU A 14 11.17 5.22 -12.46
CA LEU A 14 11.36 4.95 -11.03
C LEU A 14 10.59 5.97 -10.18
N LYS A 15 10.74 7.28 -10.48
CA LYS A 15 10.06 8.36 -9.77
C LYS A 15 8.54 8.27 -9.92
N GLN A 16 8.05 8.01 -11.13
CA GLN A 16 6.63 7.83 -11.40
C GLN A 16 6.08 6.59 -10.67
N SER A 17 6.79 5.46 -10.74
CA SER A 17 6.42 4.23 -10.04
C SER A 17 6.32 4.43 -8.53
N ILE A 18 7.29 5.13 -7.92
CA ILE A 18 7.24 5.46 -6.48
C ILE A 18 6.02 6.33 -6.15
N LYS A 19 5.71 7.34 -6.97
CA LYS A 19 4.55 8.22 -6.78
C LYS A 19 3.24 7.43 -6.86
N THR A 20 3.10 6.58 -7.88
CA THR A 20 1.93 5.72 -8.07
C THR A 20 1.76 4.76 -6.90
N ILE A 21 2.84 4.09 -6.46
CA ILE A 21 2.77 3.18 -5.31
C ILE A 21 2.32 3.93 -4.04
N LYS A 22 2.86 5.12 -3.77
CA LYS A 22 2.44 5.93 -2.62
C LYS A 22 0.97 6.34 -2.71
N ALA A 23 0.48 6.72 -3.90
CA ALA A 23 -0.91 7.07 -4.11
C ALA A 23 -1.84 5.88 -3.84
N ILE A 24 -1.53 4.71 -4.41
CA ILE A 24 -2.30 3.47 -4.20
C ILE A 24 -2.29 3.08 -2.72
N VAL A 25 -1.12 3.11 -2.06
CA VAL A 25 -1.02 2.81 -0.63
C VAL A 25 -1.85 3.79 0.20
N GLY A 26 -1.78 5.09 -0.09
CA GLY A 26 -2.57 6.10 0.60
C GLY A 26 -4.08 5.87 0.43
N MET A 27 -4.52 5.55 -0.79
CA MET A 27 -5.91 5.20 -1.07
C MET A 27 -6.34 3.95 -0.31
N LEU A 28 -5.51 2.91 -0.30
CA LEU A 28 -5.81 1.66 0.39
C LEU A 28 -5.95 1.89 1.90
N ILE A 29 -5.04 2.65 2.51
CA ILE A 29 -5.12 3.04 3.93
C ILE A 29 -6.41 3.83 4.19
N GLY A 30 -6.73 4.82 3.36
CA GLY A 30 -7.95 5.63 3.51
C GLY A 30 -9.22 4.79 3.47
N THR A 31 -9.33 3.90 2.48
CA THR A 31 -10.46 2.98 2.35
C THR A 31 -10.52 2.00 3.53
N SER A 32 -9.37 1.49 4.00
CA SER A 32 -9.30 0.62 5.18
C SER A 32 -9.83 1.31 6.44
N VAL A 33 -9.50 2.58 6.66
CA VAL A 33 -10.02 3.35 7.82
C VAL A 33 -11.53 3.51 7.74
N LEU A 34 -12.07 3.88 6.58
CA LEU A 34 -13.52 3.98 6.38
C LEU A 34 -14.21 2.64 6.63
N LEU A 35 -13.63 1.56 6.11
CA LEU A 35 -14.18 0.21 6.25
C LEU A 35 -14.19 -0.23 7.71
N LEU A 36 -13.12 0.04 8.46
CA LEU A 36 -13.07 -0.22 9.90
C LEU A 36 -14.15 0.57 10.64
N GLY A 37 -14.34 1.86 10.30
CA GLY A 37 -15.40 2.68 10.87
C GLY A 37 -16.80 2.09 10.64
N THR A 38 -17.09 1.62 9.42
CA THR A 38 -18.36 0.96 9.09
C THR A 38 -18.55 -0.33 9.88
N VAL A 39 -17.52 -1.17 10.00
CA VAL A 39 -17.59 -2.42 10.79
C VAL A 39 -17.88 -2.10 12.26
N LEU A 40 -17.16 -1.14 12.84
CA LEU A 40 -17.37 -0.72 14.23
C LEU A 40 -18.77 -0.16 14.45
N TYR A 41 -19.26 0.68 13.53
CA TYR A 41 -20.61 1.23 13.60
C TYR A 41 -21.67 0.12 13.57
N LEU A 42 -21.59 -0.80 12.62
CA LEU A 42 -22.57 -1.89 12.53
C LEU A 42 -22.49 -2.84 13.72
N PHE A 43 -21.27 -3.16 14.19
CA PHE A 43 -21.07 -4.05 15.31
C PHE A 43 -21.54 -3.46 16.64
N PHE A 44 -21.17 -2.21 16.94
CA PHE A 44 -21.50 -1.60 18.24
C PHE A 44 -22.87 -0.92 18.26
N VAL A 45 -23.28 -0.25 17.18
CA VAL A 45 -24.54 0.52 17.13
C VAL A 45 -25.70 -0.36 16.67
N LYS A 46 -25.51 -1.15 15.61
CA LYS A 46 -26.57 -2.03 15.07
C LYS A 46 -26.56 -3.43 15.67
N LYS A 47 -25.55 -3.79 16.46
CA LYS A 47 -25.35 -5.15 17.01
C LYS A 47 -25.37 -6.23 15.93
N ASP A 48 -24.96 -5.87 14.71
CA ASP A 48 -24.92 -6.76 13.56
C ASP A 48 -23.49 -7.28 13.38
N SER A 49 -23.34 -8.61 13.45
CA SER A 49 -22.06 -9.30 13.36
C SER A 49 -21.74 -9.83 11.96
N SER A 50 -22.65 -9.65 11.00
CA SER A 50 -22.49 -10.12 9.61
C SER A 50 -21.27 -9.52 8.90
N MET A 51 -20.76 -8.40 9.40
CA MET A 51 -19.63 -7.65 8.83
C MET A 51 -18.26 -8.02 9.42
N LEU A 52 -18.18 -8.89 10.43
CA LEU A 52 -16.90 -9.37 10.98
C LEU A 52 -15.95 -9.98 9.92
N PRO A 53 -16.43 -10.69 8.87
CA PRO A 53 -15.56 -11.18 7.80
C PRO A 53 -14.73 -10.09 7.09
N LEU A 54 -15.20 -8.84 7.08
CA LEU A 54 -14.47 -7.73 6.48
C LEU A 54 -13.19 -7.35 7.23
N LEU A 55 -13.04 -7.77 8.50
CA LEU A 55 -11.78 -7.63 9.23
C LEU A 55 -10.66 -8.47 8.60
N PHE A 56 -10.98 -9.63 8.01
CA PHE A 56 -9.99 -10.43 7.28
C PHE A 56 -9.51 -9.72 6.01
N VAL A 57 -10.42 -9.01 5.33
CA VAL A 57 -10.06 -8.18 4.15
C VAL A 57 -9.12 -7.05 4.57
N LEU A 58 -9.38 -6.42 5.71
CA LEU A 58 -8.49 -5.41 6.31
C LEU A 58 -7.10 -5.98 6.59
N ILE A 59 -7.00 -7.16 7.22
CA ILE A 59 -5.72 -7.81 7.50
C ILE A 59 -4.98 -8.14 6.19
N GLY A 60 -5.66 -8.72 5.20
CA GLY A 60 -5.08 -9.02 3.89
C GLY A 60 -4.56 -7.76 3.18
N SER A 61 -5.30 -6.65 3.27
CA SER A 61 -4.90 -5.38 2.67
C SER A 61 -3.61 -4.82 3.29
N MET A 62 -3.38 -5.02 4.60
CA MET A 62 -2.13 -4.60 5.26
C MET A 62 -0.90 -5.30 4.67
N ALA A 63 -1.00 -6.58 4.31
CA ALA A 63 0.10 -7.29 3.67
C ALA A 63 0.44 -6.67 2.30
N ILE A 64 -0.58 -6.29 1.52
CA ILE A 64 -0.42 -5.62 0.23
C ILE A 64 0.25 -4.25 0.42
N VAL A 65 -0.19 -3.46 1.40
CA VAL A 65 0.44 -2.18 1.75
C VAL A 65 1.92 -2.37 2.08
N ALA A 66 2.24 -3.33 2.97
CA ALA A 66 3.61 -3.58 3.40
C ALA A 66 4.53 -3.97 2.22
N ILE A 67 4.06 -4.84 1.33
CA ILE A 67 4.81 -5.25 0.13
C ILE A 67 5.04 -4.07 -0.80
N ASN A 68 4.01 -3.25 -1.04
CA ASN A 68 4.11 -2.08 -1.91
C ASN A 68 5.07 -1.02 -1.34
N LEU A 69 4.99 -0.72 -0.04
CA LEU A 69 5.91 0.21 0.62
C LEU A 69 7.36 -0.30 0.59
N ARG A 70 7.60 -1.60 0.79
CA ARG A 70 8.93 -2.20 0.67
C ARG A 70 9.48 -2.05 -0.75
N GLN A 71 8.65 -2.24 -1.78
CA GLN A 71 9.06 -2.04 -3.17
C GLN A 71 9.40 -0.57 -3.46
N ALA A 72 8.55 0.37 -3.02
CA ALA A 72 8.81 1.80 -3.15
C ALA A 72 10.10 2.23 -2.45
N LYS A 73 10.41 1.68 -1.26
CA LYS A 73 11.68 1.94 -0.56
C LYS A 73 12.89 1.48 -1.38
N ARG A 74 12.83 0.29 -2.00
CA ARG A 74 13.92 -0.21 -2.86
C ARG A 74 14.12 0.64 -4.12
N MET A 75 13.02 1.02 -4.76
CA MET A 75 13.02 1.93 -5.91
C MET A 75 13.63 3.29 -5.53
N LYS A 76 13.24 3.84 -4.37
CA LYS A 76 13.80 5.10 -3.88
C LYS A 76 15.30 4.99 -3.59
N ALA A 77 15.76 3.90 -2.97
CA ALA A 77 17.18 3.69 -2.71
C ALA A 77 18.02 3.62 -4.01
N GLU A 78 17.50 2.97 -5.06
CA GLU A 78 18.14 2.94 -6.38
C GLU A 78 18.17 4.34 -7.02
N LEU A 79 17.08 5.10 -6.93
CA LEU A 79 17.01 6.46 -7.44
C LEU A 79 18.01 7.39 -6.72
N ASP A 80 18.06 7.32 -5.39
CA ASP A 80 18.98 8.10 -4.56
C ASP A 80 20.45 7.71 -4.86
N PHE A 81 20.74 6.44 -5.14
CA PHE A 81 22.07 5.99 -5.57
C PHE A 81 22.48 6.61 -6.91
N ARG A 82 21.56 6.69 -7.88
CA ARG A 82 21.82 7.31 -9.20
C ARG A 82 22.04 8.81 -9.14
N GLN A 83 21.39 9.51 -8.20
CA GLN A 83 21.54 10.95 -8.02
C GLN A 83 22.83 11.36 -7.30
N LYS A 84 23.45 10.43 -6.56
CA LYS A 84 24.73 10.64 -5.86
C LYS A 84 25.96 10.29 -6.71
N LYS A 85 25.74 9.81 -7.93
CA LYS A 85 26.78 9.42 -8.88
C LYS A 85 26.88 10.47 -9.98
#